data_AF-A0A0D9YI72-F1
#
_entry.id   AF-A0A0D9YI72-F1
#
_cell.length_a   1.000
_cell.length_b   1.000
_cell.length_c   1.000
_cell.angle_alpha   90.00
_cell.angle_beta   90.00
_cell.angle_gamma   90.00
#
_symmetry.space_group_name_H-M   'P 1'
#
loop_
_entity.id
_entity.type
_entity.pdbx_description
1 polymer ?
#
loop_
_entity_poly.entity_id
_entity_poly.type
_entity_poly.pdbx_seq_one_letter_code
_entity_poly.pdbx_strand_id
1 'polypeptide(L)'
;MPAQHFFRSWLPAAVAGAQPPRAILIVSGHWETATPTVNVVRGNNDTIHDFEGYGFPKSMFQLEYPAPGAPDVAKKAKELLEQAGFGRALAPLRDDGVLILGSGNATHNLSCMAPVAEGTPVPQWAAEFDGWLQEALLAGGRHDDVKQYEEKAPHGKMAHPSPDHFLPLHVALGAAG
;
A
#
# COMPACT_ATOMS: atom_id res chain seq x y z
N MET A 1 -6.40 -23.52 -5.45
CA MET A 1 -5.47 -23.44 -4.30
C MET A 1 -5.98 -22.32 -3.40
N PRO A 2 -6.26 -22.55 -2.10
CA PRO A 2 -6.71 -21.49 -1.20
C PRO A 2 -5.73 -20.32 -1.18
N ALA A 3 -6.21 -19.08 -1.13
CA ALA A 3 -5.36 -17.88 -1.13
C ALA A 3 -4.26 -17.95 -0.06
N GLN A 4 -4.58 -18.50 1.11
CA GLN A 4 -3.62 -18.74 2.19
C GLN A 4 -2.43 -19.64 1.77
N HIS A 5 -2.69 -20.66 0.95
CA HIS A 5 -1.66 -21.59 0.48
C HIS A 5 -0.80 -20.95 -0.62
N PHE A 6 -1.42 -20.14 -1.49
CA PHE A 6 -0.73 -19.33 -2.50
C PHE A 6 0.25 -18.35 -1.83
N PHE A 7 -0.23 -17.56 -0.87
CA PHE A 7 0.59 -16.59 -0.14
C PHE A 7 1.73 -17.25 0.64
N ARG A 8 1.50 -18.39 1.31
CA ARG A 8 2.57 -19.12 2.02
C ARG A 8 3.67 -19.65 1.10
N SER A 9 3.32 -20.06 -0.12
CA SER A 9 4.30 -20.58 -1.09
C SER A 9 5.12 -19.48 -1.77
N TRP A 10 4.59 -18.25 -1.83
CA TRP A 10 5.14 -17.16 -2.64
C TRP A 10 5.81 -16.05 -1.82
N LEU A 11 5.23 -15.64 -0.68
CA LEU A 11 5.74 -14.50 0.11
C LEU A 11 7.20 -14.64 0.58
N PRO A 12 7.63 -15.78 1.16
CA PRO A 12 8.94 -15.84 1.79
C PRO A 12 10.08 -15.66 0.78
N ALA A 13 10.00 -16.32 -0.39
CA ALA A 13 11.13 -16.38 -1.30
C ALA A 13 11.29 -15.14 -2.19
N ALA A 14 10.19 -14.53 -2.65
CA ALA A 14 10.23 -13.42 -3.60
C ALA A 14 10.19 -12.02 -2.94
N VAL A 15 9.57 -11.91 -1.75
CA VAL A 15 9.25 -10.61 -1.12
C VAL A 15 10.08 -10.36 0.15
N ALA A 16 10.39 -11.40 0.93
CA ALA A 16 11.19 -11.28 2.15
C ALA A 16 12.69 -11.57 1.96
N GLY A 17 13.08 -12.19 0.83
CA GLY A 17 14.43 -12.68 0.61
C GLY A 17 14.70 -14.02 1.32
N ALA A 18 15.97 -14.41 1.45
CA ALA A 18 16.33 -15.73 2.01
C ALA A 18 15.99 -15.89 3.52
N GLN A 19 15.64 -14.80 4.20
CA GLN A 19 15.34 -14.76 5.63
C GLN A 19 14.02 -14.01 5.86
N PRO A 20 13.24 -14.35 6.90
CA PRO A 20 12.05 -13.57 7.25
C PRO A 20 12.44 -12.13 7.61
N PRO A 21 11.59 -11.13 7.30
CA PRO A 21 11.89 -9.74 7.63
C PRO A 21 11.85 -9.58 9.15
N ARG A 22 12.74 -8.76 9.71
CA ARG A 22 12.76 -8.50 11.15
C ARG A 22 11.67 -7.52 11.59
N ALA A 23 11.12 -6.75 10.64
CA ALA A 23 10.00 -5.84 10.81
C ALA A 23 9.30 -5.58 9.48
N ILE A 24 8.06 -5.08 9.53
CA ILE A 24 7.31 -4.63 8.36
C ILE A 24 6.96 -3.16 8.57
N LEU A 25 7.34 -2.29 7.63
CA LEU A 25 6.88 -0.91 7.55
C LEU A 25 5.66 -0.86 6.63
N ILE A 26 4.49 -0.54 7.19
CA ILE A 26 3.23 -0.45 6.44
C ILE A 26 2.94 1.01 6.10
N VAL A 27 2.65 1.27 4.82
CA VAL A 27 2.15 2.55 4.32
C VAL A 27 0.74 2.32 3.80
N SER A 28 -0.27 2.95 4.41
CA SER A 28 -1.68 2.64 4.15
C SER A 28 -2.43 3.85 3.60
N GLY A 29 -3.26 3.64 2.57
CA GLY A 29 -4.18 4.67 2.06
C GLY A 29 -5.26 5.08 3.05
N HIS A 30 -5.58 4.24 4.03
CA HIS A 30 -6.56 4.52 5.09
C HIS A 30 -5.98 5.29 6.29
N TRP A 31 -4.67 5.55 6.30
CA TRP A 31 -4.03 6.29 7.38
C TRP A 31 -3.43 7.60 6.86
N GLU A 32 -4.28 8.63 6.85
CA GLU A 32 -3.93 9.97 6.39
C GLU A 32 -3.74 10.93 7.57
N THR A 33 -2.64 11.68 7.53
CA THR A 33 -2.29 12.68 8.54
C THR A 33 -1.89 13.98 7.84
N ALA A 34 -2.11 15.13 8.49
CA ALA A 34 -1.80 16.44 7.91
C ALA A 34 -0.30 16.63 7.58
N THR A 35 0.58 15.91 8.27
CA THR A 35 2.02 15.86 8.02
C THR A 35 2.51 14.42 8.01
N PRO A 36 3.67 14.13 7.38
CA PRO A 36 4.23 12.78 7.35
C PRO A 36 4.47 12.28 8.78
N THR A 37 3.83 11.17 9.16
CA THR A 37 3.87 10.66 10.54
C THR A 37 4.34 9.21 10.54
N VAL A 38 5.06 8.81 11.59
CA VAL A 38 5.46 7.42 11.82
C VAL A 38 5.11 7.04 13.26
N ASN A 39 4.38 5.94 13.43
CA ASN A 39 4.02 5.44 14.77
C ASN A 39 5.21 4.73 15.42
N VAL A 40 5.57 5.16 16.63
CA VAL A 40 6.62 4.54 17.46
C VAL A 40 5.97 3.86 18.65
N VAL A 41 5.64 2.58 18.51
CA VAL A 41 4.97 1.78 19.55
C VAL A 41 5.97 0.92 20.30
N ARG A 42 6.02 1.06 21.64
CA ARG A 42 6.74 0.14 22.53
C ARG A 42 5.78 -0.94 23.00
N GLY A 43 6.13 -2.21 22.85
CA GLY A 43 5.24 -3.33 23.16
C GLY A 43 4.45 -3.77 21.94
N ASN A 44 3.14 -3.96 22.07
CA ASN A 44 2.27 -4.41 20.98
C ASN A 44 1.44 -3.23 20.45
N ASN A 45 1.13 -3.27 19.15
CA ASN A 45 0.22 -2.32 18.53
C ASN A 45 -1.22 -2.63 18.94
N ASP A 46 -2.00 -1.58 19.17
CA ASP A 46 -3.46 -1.69 19.25
C ASP A 46 -4.05 -1.92 17.85
N THR A 47 -5.18 -2.63 17.79
CA THR A 47 -5.88 -2.87 16.53
C THR A 47 -6.80 -1.70 16.21
N ILE A 48 -6.65 -1.14 15.01
CA ILE A 48 -7.54 -0.10 14.49
C ILE A 48 -8.54 -0.79 13.54
N HIS A 49 -9.83 -0.53 13.76
CA HIS A 49 -10.91 -0.93 12.85
C HIS A 49 -11.36 0.29 12.05
N ASP A 50 -10.92 0.41 10.81
CA ASP A 50 -11.16 1.56 9.92
C ASP A 50 -12.43 1.40 9.06
N PHE A 51 -13.19 0.33 9.27
CA PHE A 51 -14.42 0.00 8.55
C PHE A 51 -15.70 0.28 9.37
N GLU A 52 -15.60 1.12 10.41
CA GLU A 52 -16.77 1.60 11.13
C GLU A 52 -17.69 2.42 10.23
N GLY A 53 -19.00 2.22 10.35
CA GLY A 53 -20.00 2.91 9.51
C GLY A 53 -20.31 2.25 8.16
N TYR A 54 -19.53 1.24 7.74
CA TYR A 54 -19.75 0.54 6.45
C TYR A 54 -20.64 -0.72 6.56
N GLY A 55 -21.37 -0.88 7.67
CA GLY A 55 -22.33 -1.98 7.86
C GLY A 55 -21.70 -3.35 8.16
N PHE A 56 -20.43 -3.40 8.53
CA PHE A 56 -19.76 -4.66 8.91
C PHE A 56 -20.36 -5.27 10.19
N PRO A 57 -20.44 -6.62 10.30
CA PRO A 57 -20.94 -7.28 11.50
C PRO A 57 -20.12 -6.93 12.76
N LYS A 58 -20.79 -6.74 13.90
CA LYS A 58 -20.15 -6.43 15.19
C LYS A 58 -19.06 -7.44 15.60
N SER A 59 -19.20 -8.70 15.19
CA SER A 59 -18.19 -9.73 15.45
C SER A 59 -16.83 -9.43 14.81
N MET A 60 -16.78 -8.65 13.73
CA MET A 60 -15.51 -8.29 13.08
C MET A 60 -14.69 -7.28 13.90
N PHE A 61 -15.35 -6.48 14.75
CA PHE A 61 -14.69 -5.54 15.67
C PHE A 61 -14.10 -6.23 16.92
N GLN A 62 -14.24 -7.56 17.03
CA GLN A 62 -13.62 -8.35 18.09
C GLN A 62 -12.29 -8.96 17.65
N LEU A 63 -11.90 -8.78 16.39
CA LEU A 63 -10.65 -9.30 15.85
C LEU A 63 -9.48 -8.43 16.32
N GLU A 64 -8.50 -9.05 16.97
CA GLU A 64 -7.28 -8.36 17.39
C GLU A 64 -6.07 -8.81 16.57
N TYR A 65 -5.20 -7.86 16.26
CA TYR A 65 -3.90 -8.06 15.63
C TYR A 65 -2.80 -7.38 16.47
N PRO A 66 -2.40 -7.98 17.61
CA PRO A 66 -1.45 -7.38 18.54
C PRO A 66 -0.01 -7.56 18.04
N ALA A 67 0.32 -7.03 16.87
CA ALA A 67 1.66 -7.12 16.31
C ALA A 67 2.68 -6.41 17.22
N PRO A 68 3.85 -7.01 17.50
CA PRO A 68 4.90 -6.32 18.25
C PRO A 68 5.38 -5.09 17.46
N GLY A 69 5.58 -3.97 18.16
CA GLY A 69 6.17 -2.76 17.61
C GLY A 69 7.68 -2.93 17.38
N ALA A 70 8.22 -2.14 16.46
CA ALA A 70 9.66 -2.05 16.18
C ALA A 70 10.15 -0.60 16.33
N PRO A 71 10.33 -0.10 17.58
CA PRO A 71 10.68 1.31 17.82
C PRO A 71 11.97 1.77 17.14
N ASP A 72 12.95 0.88 17.01
CA ASP A 72 14.22 1.14 16.33
C ASP A 72 14.01 1.39 14.83
N VAL A 73 13.20 0.53 14.18
CA VAL A 73 12.83 0.69 12.76
C VAL A 73 12.00 1.96 12.55
N ALA A 74 11.02 2.22 13.41
CA ALA A 74 10.17 3.40 13.32
C ALA A 74 10.97 4.71 13.45
N LYS A 75 11.94 4.76 14.39
CA LYS A 75 12.83 5.92 14.53
C LYS A 75 13.74 6.10 13.31
N LYS A 76 14.35 5.01 12.81
CA LYS A 76 15.18 5.07 11.61
C LYS A 76 14.37 5.54 10.39
N ALA A 77 13.14 5.05 10.22
CA ALA A 77 12.24 5.51 9.16
C ALA A 77 11.95 7.00 9.26
N LYS A 78 11.63 7.49 10.47
CA LYS A 78 11.44 8.93 10.73
C LYS A 78 12.68 9.75 10.34
N GLU A 79 13.86 9.35 10.80
CA GLU A 79 15.12 10.05 10.50
C GLU A 79 15.41 10.10 9.00
N LEU A 80 15.20 8.99 8.30
CA LEU A 80 15.37 8.91 6.85
C LEU A 80 14.41 9.85 6.10
N LEU A 81 13.14 9.86 6.50
CA LEU A 81 12.13 10.73 5.90
C LEU A 81 12.41 12.22 6.18
N GLU A 82 12.90 12.56 7.38
CA GLU A 82 13.29 13.93 7.73
C GLU A 82 14.53 14.41 6.96
N GLN A 83 15.49 13.53 6.67
CA GLN A 83 16.73 13.88 5.98
C GLN A 83 16.60 13.97 4.46
N ALA A 84 15.87 13.04 3.84
CA ALA A 84 15.84 12.89 2.38
C ALA A 84 14.50 13.25 1.73
N GLY A 85 13.45 13.54 2.52
CA GLY A 85 12.09 13.75 2.03
C GLY A 85 11.41 12.44 1.57
N PHE A 86 10.31 12.57 0.82
CA PHE A 86 9.61 11.42 0.25
C PHE A 86 10.30 10.89 -1.01
N GLY A 87 10.42 9.56 -1.14
CA GLY A 87 11.04 8.89 -2.30
C GLY A 87 11.90 7.70 -1.88
N ARG A 88 13.16 7.68 -2.33
CA ARG A 88 14.15 6.61 -2.00
C ARG A 88 14.63 6.63 -0.54
N ALA A 89 14.12 7.56 0.29
CA ALA A 89 14.52 7.72 1.69
C ALA A 89 14.41 6.41 2.47
N LEU A 90 13.40 5.59 2.20
CA LEU A 90 13.17 4.33 2.92
C LEU A 90 13.98 3.14 2.36
N ALA A 91 14.67 3.28 1.23
CA ALA A 91 15.44 2.20 0.62
C ALA A 91 16.46 1.55 1.58
N PRO A 92 17.20 2.30 2.44
CA PRO A 92 18.15 1.70 3.39
C PRO A 92 17.52 0.79 4.45
N LEU A 93 16.19 0.83 4.65
CA LEU A 93 15.53 -0.11 5.57
C LEU A 93 15.50 -1.54 5.01
N ARG A 94 15.56 -1.69 3.68
CA ARG A 94 15.60 -3.01 3.04
C ARG A 94 16.90 -3.74 3.36
N ASP A 95 18.01 -3.01 3.41
CA ASP A 95 19.32 -3.55 3.79
C ASP A 95 19.35 -3.99 5.27
N ASP A 96 18.48 -3.43 6.11
CA ASP A 96 18.27 -3.80 7.51
C ASP A 96 17.29 -4.98 7.70
N GLY A 97 16.84 -5.61 6.60
CA GLY A 97 15.88 -6.71 6.65
C GLY A 97 14.45 -6.28 6.99
N VAL A 98 14.07 -5.03 6.67
CA VAL A 98 12.69 -4.53 6.81
C VAL A 98 11.94 -4.70 5.49
N LEU A 99 10.75 -5.28 5.56
CA LEU A 99 9.82 -5.31 4.43
C LEU A 99 9.02 -4.01 4.40
N ILE A 100 9.00 -3.32 3.27
CA ILE A 100 8.15 -2.14 3.05
C ILE A 100 6.92 -2.59 2.27
N LEU A 101 5.74 -2.37 2.85
CA LEU A 101 4.46 -2.80 2.31
C LEU A 101 3.55 -1.58 2.06
N GLY A 102 3.28 -1.29 0.80
CA GLY A 102 2.24 -0.34 0.40
C GLY A 102 0.88 -1.03 0.32
N SER A 103 -0.10 -0.55 1.09
CA SER A 103 -1.49 -1.01 1.08
C SER A 103 -2.40 0.11 0.58
N GLY A 104 -2.97 -0.10 -0.61
CA GLY A 104 -3.85 0.87 -1.28
C GLY A 104 -4.62 0.18 -2.40
N ASN A 105 -5.05 0.93 -3.42
CA ASN A 105 -5.86 0.42 -4.52
C ASN A 105 -5.32 0.86 -5.88
N ALA A 106 -5.42 -0.03 -6.88
CA ALA A 106 -5.12 0.33 -8.27
C ALA A 106 -6.08 1.41 -8.79
N THR A 107 -7.36 1.35 -8.40
CA THR A 107 -8.38 2.38 -8.66
C THR A 107 -9.18 2.64 -7.39
N HIS A 108 -9.44 3.91 -7.05
CA HIS A 108 -10.18 4.30 -5.86
C HIS A 108 -11.10 5.50 -6.13
N ASN A 109 -12.24 5.24 -6.77
CA ASN A 109 -13.28 6.24 -7.00
C ASN A 109 -14.64 5.74 -6.50
N LEU A 110 -14.97 6.11 -5.26
CA LEU A 110 -16.21 5.71 -4.60
C LEU A 110 -17.45 6.35 -5.25
N SER A 111 -17.31 7.46 -5.98
CA SER A 111 -18.45 8.06 -6.71
C SER A 111 -18.95 7.19 -7.87
N CYS A 112 -18.09 6.27 -8.34
CA CYS A 112 -18.44 5.28 -9.35
C CYS A 112 -18.88 3.94 -8.74
N MET A 113 -18.88 3.80 -7.41
CA MET A 113 -19.42 2.62 -6.74
C MET A 113 -20.94 2.68 -6.75
N ALA A 114 -21.54 1.93 -7.66
CA ALA A 114 -22.97 1.66 -7.67
C ALA A 114 -23.21 0.17 -7.39
N PRO A 115 -24.38 -0.21 -6.83
CA PRO A 115 -24.80 -1.60 -6.82
C PRO A 115 -24.84 -2.12 -8.25
N VAL A 116 -23.96 -3.06 -8.58
CA VAL A 116 -23.92 -3.71 -9.89
C VAL A 116 -24.39 -5.15 -9.74
N ALA A 117 -25.17 -5.62 -10.71
CA ALA A 117 -25.56 -7.02 -10.76
C ALA A 117 -24.32 -7.90 -10.92
N GLU A 118 -24.37 -9.10 -10.36
CA GLU A 118 -23.34 -10.11 -10.60
C GLU A 118 -23.17 -10.33 -12.12
N GLY A 119 -21.93 -10.38 -12.59
CA GLY A 119 -21.61 -10.49 -14.02
C GLY A 119 -21.56 -9.16 -14.80
N THR A 120 -21.77 -8.02 -14.15
CA THR A 120 -21.53 -6.71 -14.78
C THR A 120 -20.06 -6.59 -15.20
N PRO A 121 -19.75 -6.25 -16.47
CA PRO A 121 -18.38 -6.08 -16.92
C PRO A 121 -17.65 -4.96 -16.18
N VAL A 122 -16.33 -5.07 -16.07
CA VAL A 122 -15.48 -4.00 -15.55
C VAL A 122 -15.64 -2.75 -16.42
N PRO A 123 -15.87 -1.56 -15.85
CA PRO A 123 -15.94 -0.32 -16.62
C PRO A 123 -14.68 -0.12 -17.47
N GLN A 124 -14.85 0.30 -18.72
CA GLN A 124 -13.74 0.45 -19.67
C GLN A 124 -12.63 1.35 -19.14
N TRP A 125 -12.98 2.49 -18.52
CA TRP A 125 -12.00 3.42 -17.96
C TRP A 125 -11.11 2.76 -16.88
N ALA A 126 -11.67 1.86 -16.07
CA ALA A 126 -10.96 1.19 -15.00
C ALA A 126 -10.02 0.12 -15.55
N ALA A 127 -10.49 -0.63 -16.56
CA ALA A 127 -9.67 -1.63 -17.26
C ALA A 127 -8.52 -0.96 -18.04
N GLU A 128 -8.76 0.20 -18.65
CA GLU A 128 -7.72 0.97 -19.36
C GLU A 128 -6.66 1.53 -18.40
N PHE A 129 -7.07 2.06 -17.24
CA PHE A 129 -6.13 2.52 -16.22
C PHE A 129 -5.31 1.36 -15.64
N ASP A 130 -5.96 0.25 -15.27
CA ASP A 130 -5.29 -0.94 -14.74
C ASP A 130 -4.30 -1.53 -15.75
N GLY A 131 -4.71 -1.66 -17.02
CA GLY A 131 -3.83 -2.13 -18.09
C GLY A 131 -2.61 -1.24 -18.29
N TRP A 132 -2.79 0.09 -18.31
CA TRP A 132 -1.69 1.05 -18.37
C TRP A 132 -0.75 0.94 -17.16
N LEU A 133 -1.30 0.76 -15.96
CA LEU A 133 -0.52 0.64 -14.74
C LEU A 133 0.33 -0.64 -14.73
N GLN A 134 -0.27 -1.78 -15.09
CA GLN A 134 0.45 -3.05 -15.20
C GLN A 134 1.57 -2.96 -16.22
N GLU A 135 1.31 -2.39 -17.40
CA GLU A 135 2.31 -2.20 -18.44
C GLU A 135 3.45 -1.30 -17.93
N ALA A 136 3.13 -0.15 -17.32
CA ALA A 136 4.11 0.79 -16.80
C ALA A 136 5.02 0.17 -15.72
N LEU A 137 4.47 -0.67 -14.84
CA LEU A 137 5.21 -1.28 -13.73
C LEU A 137 6.00 -2.53 -14.13
N LEU A 138 5.44 -3.41 -14.96
CA LEU A 138 5.99 -4.75 -15.18
C LEU A 138 6.76 -4.90 -16.48
N ALA A 139 6.28 -4.26 -17.55
CA ALA A 139 6.81 -4.48 -18.90
C ALA A 139 7.61 -3.27 -19.41
N GLY A 140 7.14 -2.06 -19.12
CA GLY A 140 7.66 -0.82 -19.68
C GLY A 140 8.68 -0.08 -18.81
N GLY A 141 8.79 -0.41 -17.51
CA GLY A 141 9.67 0.30 -16.57
C GLY A 141 9.40 1.80 -16.48
N ARG A 142 8.17 2.24 -16.81
CA ARG A 142 7.76 3.65 -16.93
C ARG A 142 7.40 4.23 -15.55
N HIS A 143 8.24 4.00 -14.54
CA HIS A 143 7.97 4.44 -13.15
C HIS A 143 7.83 5.96 -13.03
N ASP A 144 8.51 6.73 -13.89
CA ASP A 144 8.37 8.19 -13.94
C ASP A 144 7.00 8.65 -14.45
N ASP A 145 6.35 7.86 -15.31
CA ASP A 145 4.99 8.12 -15.77
C ASP A 145 3.98 7.83 -14.66
N VAL A 146 4.23 6.79 -13.84
CA VAL A 146 3.38 6.45 -12.67
C VAL A 146 3.36 7.61 -11.67
N LYS A 147 4.50 8.28 -11.44
CA LYS A 147 4.57 9.51 -10.62
C LYS A 147 3.72 10.67 -11.14
N GLN A 148 3.39 10.65 -12.43
CA GLN A 148 2.60 11.67 -13.12
C GLN A 148 1.29 11.09 -13.65
N TYR A 149 0.74 10.07 -12.97
CA TYR A 149 -0.41 9.30 -13.45
C TYR A 149 -1.62 10.18 -13.80
N GLU A 150 -1.84 11.29 -13.10
CA GLU A 150 -2.95 12.20 -13.37
C GLU A 150 -2.94 12.76 -14.79
N GLU A 151 -1.74 12.93 -15.37
CA GLU A 151 -1.53 13.49 -16.71
C GLU A 151 -1.19 12.41 -17.74
N LYS A 152 -0.45 11.37 -17.32
CA LYS A 152 0.11 10.35 -18.22
C LYS A 152 -0.78 9.11 -18.37
N ALA A 153 -1.59 8.79 -17.36
CA ALA A 153 -2.46 7.63 -17.40
C ALA A 153 -3.79 7.97 -18.09
N PRO A 154 -4.36 7.04 -18.86
CA PRO A 154 -5.75 7.16 -19.26
C PRO A 154 -6.61 7.20 -18.01
N HIS A 155 -7.48 8.21 -17.89
CA HIS A 155 -8.44 8.35 -16.77
C HIS A 155 -7.80 8.51 -15.39
N GLY A 156 -6.56 9.01 -15.26
CA GLY A 156 -5.86 9.10 -13.97
C GLY A 156 -6.67 9.77 -12.85
N LYS A 157 -7.21 10.97 -13.11
CA LYS A 157 -8.05 11.70 -12.15
C LYS A 157 -9.42 11.05 -11.89
N MET A 158 -9.88 10.23 -12.82
CA MET A 158 -11.11 9.45 -12.63
C MET A 158 -10.84 8.20 -11.79
N ALA A 159 -9.68 7.55 -11.97
CA ALA A 159 -9.26 6.41 -11.17
C ALA A 159 -8.96 6.81 -9.73
N HIS A 160 -8.39 8.00 -9.52
CA HIS A 160 -8.08 8.56 -8.20
C HIS A 160 -8.46 10.05 -8.16
N PRO A 161 -9.68 10.38 -7.71
CA PRO A 161 -10.08 11.77 -7.46
C PRO A 161 -9.25 12.44 -6.36
N SER A 162 -8.74 11.63 -5.43
CA SER A 162 -7.74 11.97 -4.42
C SER A 162 -6.63 10.91 -4.44
N PRO A 163 -5.37 11.27 -4.13
CA PRO A 163 -4.23 10.39 -4.35
C PRO A 163 -3.99 9.38 -3.20
N ASP A 164 -4.70 9.50 -2.08
CA ASP A 164 -4.49 8.79 -0.82
C ASP A 164 -4.32 7.27 -0.98
N HIS A 165 -5.19 6.61 -1.76
CA HIS A 165 -5.10 5.16 -1.99
C HIS A 165 -4.07 4.76 -3.05
N PHE A 166 -3.45 5.72 -3.74
CA PHE A 166 -2.42 5.49 -4.76
C PHE A 166 -1.00 5.87 -4.29
N LEU A 167 -0.87 6.75 -3.30
CA LEU A 167 0.40 7.12 -2.69
C LEU A 167 1.19 5.94 -2.09
N PRO A 168 0.57 4.91 -1.46
CA PRO A 168 1.29 3.75 -0.97
C PRO A 168 2.14 3.05 -2.05
N LEU A 169 1.65 3.00 -3.30
CA LEU A 169 2.42 2.47 -4.43
C LEU A 169 3.67 3.32 -4.70
N HIS A 170 3.54 4.65 -4.68
CA HIS A 170 4.65 5.58 -4.90
C HIS A 170 5.75 5.43 -3.85
N VAL A 171 5.37 5.26 -2.58
CA VAL A 171 6.33 5.04 -1.50
C VAL A 171 7.05 3.71 -1.67
N ALA A 172 6.32 2.63 -1.99
CA ALA A 172 6.91 1.32 -2.24
C ALA A 172 7.86 1.33 -3.45
N LEU A 173 7.47 1.99 -4.55
CA LEU A 173 8.32 2.18 -5.74
C LEU A 173 9.58 2.98 -5.42
N GLY A 174 9.47 4.08 -4.68
CA GLY A 174 10.62 4.86 -4.25
C GLY A 174 11.60 4.03 -3.41
N ALA A 175 11.09 3.22 -2.49
CA ALA A 175 11.94 2.34 -1.68
C ALA A 175 12.57 1.17 -2.47
N ALA A 176 11.94 0.76 -3.58
CA ALA A 176 12.42 -0.33 -4.43
C ALA A 176 13.72 0.03 -5.19
N GLY A 177 13.93 1.32 -5.48
CA GLY A 177 15.15 1.85 -6.08
C GLY A 177 15.01 2.15 -7.57
#